data_AF-A0A7V7MN54-F1
#
_entry.id   AF-A0A7V7MN54-F1
#
_cell.length_a   1.000
_cell.length_b   1.000
_cell.length_c   1.000
_cell.angle_alpha   90.00
_cell.angle_beta   90.00
_cell.angle_gamma   90.00
#
_symmetry.space_group_name_H-M   'P 1'
#
loop_
_entity.id
_entity.type
_entity.pdbx_description
1 polymer ?
#
loop_
_entity_poly.entity_id
_entity_poly.type
_entity_poly.pdbx_seq_one_letter_code
_entity_poly.pdbx_strand_id
1 'polypeptide(L)'
;MKIETHIEPRYAVLSLAGDFETYAVSEFLDAVQQARQAGRIHLILNMRRVKFMNTTAIGAVLRARKELSAAGGGLAMAPTSGFVRDVFKKLGLDSVIPHYENAEEAARALRLSGLEKPLEAEPGDEEAALLFRFYDQAKADELGGRGVGAGEIALLDVEGITFSWDGRGSRFSEEAMKSLLASGTELEVKFRLPLYSKATYYVSAAEVAALDVEEGTARVRARFLGLEDEAATAVRQYVADMTLLREEIQQAKGD
;
A
#
# COMPACT_ATOMS: atom_id res chain seq x y z
N MET A 1 -18.69 -4.78 -23.50
CA MET A 1 -19.23 -4.40 -22.18
C MET A 1 -19.93 -3.06 -22.32
N LYS A 2 -20.92 -2.75 -21.49
CA LYS A 2 -21.47 -1.38 -21.41
C LYS A 2 -21.03 -0.77 -20.09
N ILE A 3 -20.46 0.42 -20.13
CA ILE A 3 -20.09 1.20 -18.95
C ILE A 3 -20.86 2.52 -18.97
N GLU A 4 -21.64 2.76 -17.93
CA GLU A 4 -22.32 4.04 -17.70
C GLU A 4 -21.71 4.71 -16.48
N THR A 5 -21.18 5.93 -16.67
CA THR A 5 -20.61 6.72 -15.58
C THR A 5 -21.62 7.74 -15.10
N HIS A 6 -21.93 7.72 -13.81
CA HIS A 6 -22.73 8.73 -13.13
C HIS A 6 -21.85 9.51 -12.15
N ILE A 7 -21.72 10.82 -12.36
CA ILE A 7 -20.91 11.69 -11.51
C ILE A 7 -21.81 12.30 -10.44
N GLU A 8 -21.57 11.93 -9.18
CA GLU A 8 -22.19 12.54 -8.02
C GLU A 8 -21.30 13.66 -7.47
N PRO A 9 -21.75 14.54 -6.56
CA PRO A 9 -20.91 15.63 -6.06
C PRO A 9 -19.60 15.19 -5.37
N ARG A 10 -19.53 13.99 -4.78
CA ARG A 10 -18.34 13.53 -4.02
C ARG A 10 -17.82 12.14 -4.38
N TYR A 11 -18.48 11.45 -5.29
CA TYR A 11 -18.06 10.13 -5.79
C TYR A 11 -18.54 9.97 -7.23
N ALA A 12 -18.17 8.89 -7.89
CA ALA A 12 -18.82 8.49 -9.13
C ALA A 12 -19.19 7.02 -9.10
N VAL A 13 -20.27 6.68 -9.80
CA VAL A 13 -20.74 5.30 -9.97
C VAL A 13 -20.45 4.87 -11.40
N LEU A 14 -19.68 3.81 -11.56
CA LEU A 14 -19.49 3.15 -12.85
C LEU A 14 -20.38 1.92 -12.87
N SER A 15 -21.43 1.93 -13.70
CA SER A 15 -22.34 0.80 -13.88
C SER A 15 -21.89 -0.05 -15.06
N LEU A 16 -21.45 -1.27 -14.76
CA LEU A 16 -20.95 -2.23 -15.73
C LEU A 16 -22.03 -3.29 -16.04
N ALA A 17 -22.27 -3.54 -17.32
CA ALA A 17 -23.18 -4.57 -17.78
C ALA A 17 -22.58 -5.40 -18.93
N GLY A 18 -22.77 -6.72 -18.85
CA GLY A 18 -22.20 -7.70 -19.78
C GLY A 18 -21.00 -8.44 -19.19
N ASP A 19 -20.10 -8.91 -20.06
CA ASP A 19 -18.91 -9.65 -19.65
C ASP A 19 -17.72 -8.68 -19.49
N PHE A 20 -17.09 -8.74 -18.33
CA PHE A 20 -15.92 -7.91 -18.03
C PHE A 20 -14.66 -8.71 -18.27
N GLU A 21 -14.12 -8.58 -19.48
CA GLU A 21 -12.94 -9.30 -19.93
C GLU A 21 -11.89 -8.33 -20.50
N THR A 22 -10.79 -8.89 -21.01
CA THR A 22 -9.63 -8.17 -21.55
C THR A 22 -10.01 -7.07 -22.55
N TYR A 23 -10.98 -7.30 -23.44
CA TYR A 23 -11.40 -6.30 -24.43
C TYR A 23 -12.10 -5.07 -23.82
N ALA A 24 -12.66 -5.22 -22.61
CA ALA A 24 -13.40 -4.18 -21.91
C ALA A 24 -12.55 -3.41 -20.90
N VAL A 25 -11.29 -3.82 -20.70
CA VAL A 25 -10.36 -3.21 -19.74
C VAL A 25 -10.00 -1.78 -20.12
N SER A 26 -9.73 -1.49 -21.40
CA SER A 26 -9.40 -0.13 -21.83
C SER A 26 -10.56 0.82 -21.55
N GLU A 27 -11.77 0.45 -21.96
CA GLU A 27 -12.99 1.24 -21.73
C GLU A 27 -13.24 1.49 -20.23
N PHE A 28 -13.00 0.49 -19.38
CA PHE A 28 -13.10 0.63 -17.93
C PHE A 28 -12.08 1.63 -17.37
N LEU A 29 -10.81 1.52 -17.77
CA LEU A 29 -9.76 2.42 -17.30
C LEU A 29 -10.00 3.85 -17.79
N ASP A 30 -10.51 4.03 -19.01
CA ASP A 30 -10.90 5.34 -19.54
C ASP A 30 -12.05 5.94 -18.73
N ALA A 31 -13.07 5.16 -18.37
CA ALA A 31 -14.16 5.62 -17.51
C ALA A 31 -13.67 6.02 -16.10
N VAL A 32 -12.72 5.27 -15.53
CA VAL A 32 -12.06 5.62 -14.26
C VAL A 32 -11.31 6.95 -14.39
N GLN A 33 -10.55 7.14 -15.46
CA GLN A 33 -9.80 8.38 -15.70
C GLN A 33 -10.73 9.58 -15.91
N GLN A 34 -11.83 9.43 -16.65
CA GLN A 34 -12.84 10.47 -16.82
C GLN A 34 -13.44 10.93 -15.49
N ALA A 35 -13.77 9.98 -14.61
CA ALA A 35 -14.28 10.31 -13.28
C ALA A 35 -13.22 11.04 -12.42
N ARG A 36 -11.94 10.64 -12.52
CA ARG A 36 -10.82 11.33 -11.85
C ARG A 36 -10.61 12.75 -12.37
N GLN A 37 -10.67 12.96 -13.68
CA GLN A 37 -10.59 14.27 -14.31
C GLN A 37 -11.76 15.18 -13.90
N ALA A 38 -12.93 14.61 -13.62
CA ALA A 38 -14.06 15.30 -13.01
C ALA A 38 -13.89 15.57 -11.50
N GLY A 39 -12.72 15.27 -10.93
CA GLY A 39 -12.40 15.48 -9.52
C GLY A 39 -13.01 14.45 -8.58
N ARG A 40 -13.32 13.23 -9.07
CA ARG A 40 -13.84 12.13 -8.23
C ARG A 40 -12.76 11.10 -7.98
N ILE A 41 -12.35 11.03 -6.72
CA ILE A 41 -11.35 10.08 -6.21
C ILE A 41 -12.01 8.89 -5.49
N HIS A 42 -13.30 8.97 -5.18
CA HIS A 42 -14.09 7.83 -4.69
C HIS A 42 -14.94 7.27 -5.81
N LEU A 43 -14.73 6.00 -6.17
CA LEU A 43 -15.50 5.31 -7.19
C LEU A 43 -16.25 4.11 -6.63
N ILE A 44 -17.45 3.90 -7.15
CA ILE A 44 -18.30 2.76 -6.82
C ILE A 44 -18.56 2.00 -8.10
N LEU A 45 -18.21 0.73 -8.12
CA LEU A 45 -18.50 -0.14 -9.26
C LEU A 45 -19.81 -0.88 -9.02
N ASN A 46 -20.82 -0.56 -9.82
CA ASN A 46 -22.05 -1.33 -9.89
C ASN A 46 -21.86 -2.46 -10.91
N MET A 47 -21.69 -3.68 -10.41
CA MET A 47 -21.47 -4.89 -11.19
C MET A 47 -22.65 -5.86 -11.11
N ARG A 48 -23.85 -5.39 -10.74
CA ARG A 48 -25.06 -6.24 -10.66
C ARG A 48 -25.40 -6.92 -11.98
N ARG A 49 -25.04 -6.30 -13.11
CA ARG A 49 -25.29 -6.81 -14.46
C ARG A 49 -24.05 -7.44 -15.10
N VAL A 50 -22.97 -7.63 -14.34
CA VAL A 50 -21.78 -8.37 -14.80
C VAL A 50 -22.02 -9.86 -14.61
N LYS A 51 -21.89 -10.62 -15.69
CA LYS A 51 -22.16 -12.06 -15.71
C LYS A 51 -20.90 -12.91 -15.72
N PHE A 52 -19.81 -12.35 -16.21
CA PHE A 52 -18.51 -13.01 -16.30
C PHE A 52 -17.37 -12.02 -16.06
N MET A 53 -16.28 -12.50 -15.49
CA MET A 53 -15.06 -11.72 -15.27
C MET A 53 -13.82 -12.60 -15.34
N ASN A 54 -12.79 -12.16 -16.04
CA ASN A 54 -11.49 -12.86 -16.13
C ASN A 54 -10.40 -12.19 -15.26
N THR A 55 -9.24 -12.84 -15.16
CA THR A 55 -8.12 -12.34 -14.34
C THR A 55 -7.60 -10.98 -14.77
N THR A 56 -7.64 -10.66 -16.08
CA THR A 56 -7.23 -9.34 -16.59
C THR A 56 -8.17 -8.25 -16.11
N ALA A 57 -9.48 -8.48 -16.14
CA ALA A 57 -10.47 -7.53 -15.62
C ALA A 57 -10.33 -7.31 -14.11
N ILE A 58 -10.08 -8.38 -13.34
CA ILE A 58 -9.81 -8.27 -11.89
C ILE A 58 -8.55 -7.42 -11.64
N GLY A 59 -7.47 -7.66 -12.39
CA GLY A 59 -6.25 -6.84 -12.33
C GLY A 59 -6.50 -5.36 -12.65
N ALA A 60 -7.37 -5.06 -13.61
CA ALA A 60 -7.76 -3.69 -13.93
C ALA A 60 -8.51 -3.01 -12.78
N VAL A 61 -9.41 -3.72 -12.09
CA VAL A 61 -10.12 -3.20 -10.91
C VAL A 61 -9.14 -2.93 -9.75
N LEU A 62 -8.19 -3.83 -9.51
CA LEU A 62 -7.15 -3.64 -8.49
C LEU A 62 -6.24 -2.45 -8.79
N ARG A 63 -5.86 -2.27 -10.07
CA ARG A 63 -5.11 -1.10 -10.54
C ARG A 63 -5.88 0.19 -10.29
N ALA A 64 -7.16 0.24 -10.67
CA ALA A 64 -8.01 1.40 -10.42
C ALA A 64 -8.11 1.73 -8.92
N ARG A 65 -8.27 0.72 -8.05
CA ARG A 65 -8.25 0.92 -6.59
C ARG A 65 -6.93 1.53 -6.12
N LYS A 66 -5.78 1.00 -6.57
CA LYS A 66 -4.44 1.51 -6.20
C LYS A 66 -4.29 2.97 -6.60
N GLU A 67 -4.70 3.33 -7.82
CA GLU A 67 -4.63 4.71 -8.32
C GLU A 67 -5.53 5.68 -7.56
N LEU A 68 -6.75 5.26 -7.20
CA LEU A 68 -7.69 6.09 -6.44
C LEU A 68 -7.24 6.26 -4.99
N SER A 69 -6.74 5.19 -4.37
CA SER A 69 -6.19 5.24 -3.02
C SER A 69 -4.97 6.17 -2.93
N ALA A 70 -4.10 6.17 -3.95
CA ALA A 70 -2.98 7.11 -4.02
C ALA A 70 -3.42 8.58 -4.09
N ALA A 71 -4.65 8.85 -4.53
CA ALA A 71 -5.25 10.18 -4.56
C ALA A 71 -6.04 10.52 -3.28
N GLY A 72 -5.89 9.75 -2.19
CA GLY A 72 -6.69 9.90 -0.96
C GLY A 72 -8.13 9.40 -1.10
N GLY A 73 -8.42 8.71 -2.19
CA GLY A 73 -9.73 8.21 -2.55
C GLY A 73 -9.91 6.74 -2.22
N GLY A 74 -10.87 6.10 -2.89
CA GLY A 74 -11.11 4.68 -2.70
C GLY A 74 -12.05 4.09 -3.74
N LEU A 75 -12.06 2.77 -3.81
CA LEU A 75 -12.91 2.02 -4.72
C LEU A 75 -13.67 0.95 -3.94
N ALA A 76 -14.98 0.94 -4.12
CA ALA A 76 -15.89 -0.05 -3.54
C ALA A 76 -16.79 -0.65 -4.63
N MET A 77 -17.42 -1.77 -4.33
CA MET A 77 -18.39 -2.40 -5.24
C MET A 77 -19.79 -2.36 -4.65
N ALA A 78 -20.76 -1.83 -5.40
CA ALA A 78 -22.16 -1.84 -5.00
C ALA A 78 -23.14 -1.48 -6.14
N PRO A 79 -24.23 -2.25 -6.32
CA PRO A 79 -24.37 -3.68 -6.01
C PRO A 79 -23.52 -4.56 -6.94
N THR A 80 -23.21 -5.78 -6.53
CA THR A 80 -22.57 -6.81 -7.38
C THR A 80 -23.55 -7.95 -7.71
N SER A 81 -23.29 -8.69 -8.79
CA SER A 81 -23.95 -9.98 -9.00
C SER A 81 -23.42 -11.03 -8.02
N GLY A 82 -24.17 -12.12 -7.82
CA GLY A 82 -23.70 -13.25 -7.01
C GLY A 82 -22.40 -13.85 -7.55
N PHE A 83 -22.27 -13.95 -8.88
CA PHE A 83 -21.05 -14.39 -9.54
C PHE A 83 -19.83 -13.54 -9.17
N VAL A 84 -19.94 -12.20 -9.27
CA VAL A 84 -18.83 -11.30 -8.94
C VAL A 84 -18.46 -11.42 -7.46
N ARG A 85 -19.46 -11.49 -6.56
CA ARG A 85 -19.22 -11.66 -5.13
C ARG A 85 -18.48 -12.98 -4.84
N ASP A 86 -18.88 -14.07 -5.47
CA ASP A 86 -18.23 -15.37 -5.29
C ASP A 86 -16.79 -15.39 -5.81
N VAL A 87 -16.52 -14.72 -6.94
CA VAL A 87 -15.16 -14.59 -7.50
C VAL A 87 -14.25 -13.84 -6.53
N PHE A 88 -14.68 -12.67 -6.05
CA PHE A 88 -13.85 -11.85 -5.14
C PHE A 88 -13.63 -12.54 -3.79
N LYS A 89 -14.66 -13.20 -3.25
CA LYS A 89 -14.54 -14.00 -2.03
C LYS A 89 -13.56 -15.15 -2.17
N LYS A 90 -13.63 -15.91 -3.26
CA LYS A 90 -12.72 -17.04 -3.52
C LYS A 90 -11.26 -16.59 -3.68
N LEU A 91 -11.04 -15.38 -4.18
CA LEU A 91 -9.71 -14.80 -4.36
C LEU A 91 -9.23 -14.01 -3.13
N GLY A 92 -10.01 -13.94 -2.05
CA GLY A 92 -9.67 -13.16 -0.85
C GLY A 92 -9.63 -11.65 -1.09
N LEU A 93 -10.27 -11.16 -2.15
CA LEU A 93 -10.25 -9.75 -2.54
C LEU A 93 -11.30 -8.90 -1.81
N ASP A 94 -12.19 -9.51 -1.02
CA ASP A 94 -13.21 -8.80 -0.24
C ASP A 94 -12.61 -7.87 0.83
N SER A 95 -11.42 -8.21 1.36
CA SER A 95 -10.65 -7.36 2.30
C SER A 95 -9.98 -6.16 1.62
N VAL A 96 -9.81 -6.27 0.30
CA VAL A 96 -9.15 -5.28 -0.54
C VAL A 96 -10.22 -4.35 -1.09
N ILE A 97 -11.23 -4.86 -1.77
CA ILE A 97 -12.31 -4.06 -2.35
C ILE A 97 -13.60 -4.41 -1.62
N PRO A 98 -14.09 -3.52 -0.73
CA PRO A 98 -15.29 -3.82 0.04
C PRO A 98 -16.53 -3.84 -0.85
N HIS A 99 -17.45 -4.75 -0.52
CA HIS A 99 -18.74 -4.91 -1.18
C HIS A 99 -19.86 -4.38 -0.30
N TYR A 100 -20.80 -3.67 -0.91
CA TYR A 100 -21.99 -3.16 -0.22
C TYR A 100 -23.26 -3.47 -1.02
N GLU A 101 -24.41 -3.33 -0.37
CA GLU A 101 -25.70 -3.62 -0.99
C GLU A 101 -26.14 -2.51 -1.96
N ASN A 102 -25.72 -1.26 -1.71
CA ASN A 102 -26.08 -0.12 -2.55
C ASN A 102 -24.98 0.96 -2.58
N ALA A 103 -25.07 1.84 -3.58
CA ALA A 103 -24.08 2.88 -3.81
C ALA A 103 -24.05 3.94 -2.69
N GLU A 104 -25.15 4.21 -1.99
CA GLU A 104 -25.15 5.18 -0.89
C GLU A 104 -24.36 4.66 0.31
N GLU A 105 -24.53 3.38 0.65
CA GLU A 105 -23.78 2.70 1.71
C GLU A 105 -22.29 2.65 1.37
N ALA A 106 -21.94 2.26 0.15
CA ALA A 106 -20.56 2.31 -0.34
C ALA A 106 -19.98 3.72 -0.30
N ALA A 107 -20.74 4.74 -0.72
CA ALA A 107 -20.29 6.13 -0.68
C ALA A 107 -20.09 6.62 0.76
N ARG A 108 -20.98 6.24 1.68
CA ARG A 108 -20.81 6.53 3.11
C ARG A 108 -19.57 5.84 3.64
N ALA A 109 -19.36 4.58 3.35
CA ALA A 109 -18.17 3.85 3.79
C ALA A 109 -16.88 4.40 3.17
N LEU A 110 -16.89 4.86 1.92
CA LEU A 110 -15.74 5.50 1.28
C LEU A 110 -15.45 6.91 1.84
N ARG A 111 -16.49 7.64 2.25
CA ARG A 111 -16.35 8.92 2.98
C ARG A 111 -15.94 8.71 4.42
N LEU A 112 -16.48 7.68 5.05
CA LEU A 112 -16.10 7.25 6.37
C LEU A 112 -14.71 6.65 6.33
N SER A 113 -14.19 6.05 5.26
CA SER A 113 -12.77 5.73 5.10
C SER A 113 -11.92 6.97 4.72
N GLY A 114 -12.57 8.07 4.35
CA GLY A 114 -11.97 9.41 4.28
C GLY A 114 -11.99 10.16 5.63
N LEU A 115 -12.68 9.64 6.65
CA LEU A 115 -12.72 10.14 8.04
C LEU A 115 -12.11 9.14 9.06
N GLU A 116 -12.15 7.87 8.72
CA GLU A 116 -11.37 6.72 9.18
C GLU A 116 -10.22 6.62 8.19
N LYS A 117 -9.36 7.64 8.30
CA LYS A 117 -7.99 7.69 7.82
C LYS A 117 -7.66 6.70 6.69
N PRO A 118 -7.31 7.19 5.48
CA PRO A 118 -6.25 6.50 4.73
C PRO A 118 -5.11 6.23 5.71
N LEU A 119 -4.31 5.19 5.54
CA LEU A 119 -3.05 5.02 6.29
C LEU A 119 -2.13 6.22 6.00
N GLU A 120 -2.47 7.36 6.58
CA GLU A 120 -1.80 8.63 6.69
C GLU A 120 -1.05 8.53 8.00
N ALA A 121 0.26 8.32 7.83
CA ALA A 121 1.29 9.03 8.58
C ALA A 121 0.72 10.24 9.33
N GLU A 122 0.76 10.22 10.66
CA GLU A 122 0.46 11.41 11.47
C GLU A 122 1.60 12.43 11.29
N PRO A 123 1.45 13.70 11.71
CA PRO A 123 2.45 14.77 11.50
C PRO A 123 3.82 14.59 12.18
N GLY A 124 4.18 13.39 12.63
CA GLY A 124 5.54 12.99 13.03
C GLY A 124 6.18 11.95 12.08
N ASP A 125 5.43 11.43 11.11
CA ASP A 125 5.85 10.35 10.20
C ASP A 125 6.35 10.87 8.83
N GLU A 126 6.27 12.19 8.56
CA GLU A 126 6.82 12.78 7.32
C GLU A 126 8.35 12.66 7.26
N GLU A 127 9.02 12.58 8.42
CA GLU A 127 10.47 12.35 8.52
C GLU A 127 10.84 10.86 8.42
N ALA A 128 9.95 9.95 8.83
CA ALA A 128 10.22 8.52 8.85
C ALA A 128 10.48 7.99 7.43
N ALA A 129 11.65 7.38 7.24
CA ALA A 129 12.04 6.80 5.96
C ALA A 129 11.41 5.42 5.72
N LEU A 130 10.98 4.74 6.80
CA LEU A 130 10.43 3.39 6.80
C LEU A 130 9.23 3.24 7.74
N LEU A 131 8.21 2.51 7.28
CA LEU A 131 7.14 1.94 8.09
C LEU A 131 7.19 0.42 7.98
N PHE A 132 6.82 -0.30 9.03
CA PHE A 132 6.73 -1.76 9.00
C PHE A 132 5.52 -2.29 9.77
N ARG A 133 5.04 -3.47 9.38
CA ARG A 133 3.91 -4.16 10.00
C ARG A 133 4.17 -5.66 10.07
N PHE A 134 3.75 -6.30 11.15
CA PHE A 134 3.82 -7.75 11.28
C PHE A 134 2.66 -8.43 10.54
N TYR A 135 2.92 -9.56 9.88
CA TYR A 135 1.86 -10.43 9.37
C TYR A 135 1.13 -11.16 10.51
N ASP A 136 1.83 -11.40 11.61
CA ASP A 136 1.24 -11.94 12.84
C ASP A 136 0.35 -10.88 13.51
N GLN A 137 -0.95 -11.16 13.56
CA GLN A 137 -1.94 -10.24 14.12
C GLN A 137 -1.72 -9.97 15.62
N ALA A 138 -1.21 -10.94 16.39
CA ALA A 138 -0.93 -10.74 17.81
C ALA A 138 0.23 -9.77 18.01
N LYS A 139 1.30 -9.91 17.22
CA LYS A 139 2.43 -8.96 17.20
C LYS A 139 2.01 -7.58 16.67
N ALA A 140 1.10 -7.54 15.70
CA ALA A 140 0.55 -6.29 15.19
C ALA A 140 -0.25 -5.57 16.28
N ASP A 141 -1.09 -6.27 17.04
CA ASP A 141 -1.90 -5.65 18.11
C ASP A 141 -1.02 -5.08 19.24
N GLU A 142 0.18 -5.65 19.48
CA GLU A 142 1.18 -5.12 20.42
C GLU A 142 1.73 -3.74 20.01
N LEU A 143 1.79 -3.43 18.70
CA LEU A 143 2.17 -2.11 18.18
C LEU A 143 1.10 -1.02 18.41
N GLY A 144 -0.03 -1.38 19.05
CA GLY A 144 -1.17 -0.52 19.35
C GLY A 144 -2.22 -0.53 18.24
N GLY A 145 -3.27 0.29 18.37
CA GLY A 145 -4.49 0.20 17.56
C GLY A 145 -4.37 0.36 16.04
N ARG A 146 -3.17 0.57 15.48
CA ARG A 146 -2.91 0.56 14.03
C ARG A 146 -2.00 -0.56 13.56
N GLY A 147 -1.30 -1.26 14.46
CA GLY A 147 -0.40 -2.35 14.12
C GLY A 147 0.83 -2.00 13.27
N VAL A 148 1.26 -0.74 13.29
CA VAL A 148 2.36 -0.23 12.45
C VAL A 148 3.47 0.36 13.30
N GLY A 149 4.71 -0.06 13.03
CA GLY A 149 5.95 0.54 13.51
C GLY A 149 6.52 1.52 12.49
N ALA A 150 7.26 2.52 12.96
CA ALA A 150 7.91 3.54 12.14
C ALA A 150 9.39 3.59 12.50
N GLY A 151 10.27 3.74 11.51
CA GLY A 151 11.71 3.72 11.70
C GLY A 151 12.47 4.53 10.66
N GLU A 152 13.76 4.70 10.92
CA GLU A 152 14.69 5.40 10.04
C GLU A 152 15.57 4.40 9.27
N ILE A 153 15.75 4.62 7.97
CA ILE A 153 16.57 3.74 7.13
C ILE A 153 18.04 4.07 7.34
N ALA A 154 18.80 3.10 7.83
CA ALA A 154 20.24 3.19 7.96
C ALA A 154 20.97 2.69 6.71
N LEU A 155 20.46 1.61 6.10
CA LEU A 155 21.02 1.00 4.89
C LEU A 155 19.91 0.39 4.05
N LEU A 156 20.03 0.46 2.73
CA LEU A 156 19.12 -0.17 1.80
C LEU A 156 19.91 -0.72 0.62
N ASP A 157 19.67 -1.97 0.28
CA ASP A 157 20.27 -2.67 -0.86
C ASP A 157 19.24 -3.61 -1.51
N VAL A 158 19.64 -4.32 -2.56
CA VAL A 158 18.74 -5.25 -3.28
C VAL A 158 18.41 -6.52 -2.50
N GLU A 159 19.21 -6.87 -1.50
CA GLU A 159 19.01 -8.05 -0.65
C GLU A 159 18.12 -7.72 0.55
N GLY A 160 18.09 -6.47 1.01
CA GLY A 160 17.37 -6.09 2.21
C GLY A 160 17.47 -4.62 2.61
N ILE A 161 16.95 -4.36 3.79
CA ILE A 161 16.87 -3.05 4.41
C ILE A 161 17.32 -3.14 5.87
N THR A 162 18.09 -2.15 6.30
CA THR A 162 18.46 -1.97 7.70
C THR A 162 17.85 -0.68 8.21
N PHE A 163 17.18 -0.75 9.34
CA PHE A 163 16.50 0.39 9.93
C PHE A 163 16.63 0.43 11.45
N SER A 164 16.50 1.61 12.03
CA SER A 164 16.37 1.82 13.47
C SER A 164 14.93 2.11 13.85
N TRP A 165 14.47 1.51 14.93
CA TRP A 165 13.18 1.75 15.55
C TRP A 165 13.36 2.05 17.02
N ASP A 166 12.85 3.19 17.47
CA ASP A 166 12.96 3.70 18.83
C ASP A 166 11.84 3.22 19.78
N GLY A 167 10.98 2.29 19.33
CA GLY A 167 9.84 1.84 20.13
C GLY A 167 8.73 2.88 20.33
N ARG A 168 8.71 3.99 19.58
CA ARG A 168 7.91 5.18 19.94
C ARG A 168 8.26 5.66 21.36
N GLY A 169 9.55 5.73 21.69
CA GLY A 169 10.07 6.05 23.02
C GLY A 169 10.00 4.88 24.00
N SER A 170 9.78 5.17 25.29
CA SER A 170 9.84 4.20 26.40
C SER A 170 8.64 3.24 26.52
N ARG A 171 7.89 3.01 25.42
CA ARG A 171 6.67 2.19 25.41
C ARG A 171 6.96 0.69 25.35
N PHE A 172 8.06 0.28 24.71
CA PHE A 172 8.48 -1.12 24.65
C PHE A 172 9.75 -1.31 25.47
N SER A 173 9.81 -2.40 26.24
CA SER A 173 11.05 -2.85 26.85
C SER A 173 11.96 -3.47 25.78
N GLU A 174 13.27 -3.52 26.04
CA GLU A 174 14.22 -4.19 25.14
C GLU A 174 13.85 -5.67 24.89
N GLU A 175 13.32 -6.34 25.91
CA GLU A 175 12.84 -7.72 25.82
C GLU A 175 11.63 -7.85 24.89
N ALA A 176 10.68 -6.91 24.97
CA ALA A 176 9.53 -6.87 24.07
C ALA A 176 9.96 -6.60 22.62
N MET A 177 10.89 -5.67 22.41
CA MET A 177 11.46 -5.42 21.07
C MET A 177 12.15 -6.66 20.51
N LYS A 178 12.95 -7.36 21.33
CA LYS A 178 13.62 -8.61 20.96
C LYS A 178 12.65 -9.73 20.62
N SER A 179 11.54 -9.82 21.34
CA SER A 179 10.48 -10.80 21.06
C SER A 179 9.74 -10.49 19.76
N LEU A 180 9.35 -9.23 19.56
CA LEU A 180 8.61 -8.79 18.39
C LEU A 180 9.43 -8.97 17.10
N LEU A 181 10.69 -8.56 17.12
CA LEU A 181 11.60 -8.53 15.98
C LEU A 181 12.61 -9.68 16.01
N ALA A 182 12.25 -10.83 16.58
CA ALA A 182 13.10 -12.02 16.56
C ALA A 182 13.45 -12.43 15.12
N SER A 183 14.66 -12.97 14.93
CA SER A 183 15.10 -13.52 13.63
C SER A 183 14.07 -14.50 13.07
N GLY A 184 13.81 -14.42 11.77
CA GLY A 184 12.78 -15.19 11.08
C GLY A 184 11.38 -14.58 11.16
N THR A 185 11.20 -13.43 11.82
CA THR A 185 9.92 -12.72 11.81
C THR A 185 9.68 -12.11 10.44
N GLU A 186 8.57 -12.50 9.80
CA GLU A 186 8.11 -11.88 8.57
C GLU A 186 7.33 -10.59 8.86
N LEU A 187 7.63 -9.57 8.07
CA LEU A 187 7.03 -8.25 8.18
C LEU A 187 6.91 -7.59 6.80
N GLU A 188 5.85 -6.80 6.65
CA GLU A 188 5.66 -5.94 5.51
C GLU A 188 6.38 -4.62 5.77
N VAL A 189 7.35 -4.26 4.91
CA VAL A 189 8.01 -2.96 4.96
C VAL A 189 7.46 -2.03 3.89
N LYS A 190 7.27 -0.77 4.26
CA LYS A 190 6.89 0.33 3.37
C LYS A 190 7.92 1.45 3.51
N PHE A 191 8.69 1.74 2.46
CA PHE A 191 9.77 2.72 2.52
C PHE A 191 9.71 3.75 1.39
N ARG A 192 10.30 4.92 1.66
CA ARG A 192 10.43 6.04 0.73
C ARG A 192 11.89 6.22 0.33
N LEU A 193 12.14 6.41 -0.97
CA LEU A 193 13.46 6.78 -1.49
C LEU A 193 13.52 8.30 -1.74
N PRO A 194 14.31 9.08 -0.96
CA PRO A 194 14.29 10.54 -1.02
C PRO A 194 14.68 11.12 -2.38
N LEU A 195 15.56 10.43 -3.13
CA LEU A 195 16.17 10.93 -4.36
C LEU A 195 15.31 10.73 -5.62
N TYR A 196 14.23 9.94 -5.56
CA TYR A 196 13.53 9.48 -6.76
C TYR A 196 12.09 9.97 -6.92
N SER A 197 11.42 10.38 -5.84
CA SER A 197 10.08 10.99 -5.91
C SER A 197 9.61 11.38 -4.51
N LYS A 198 8.97 12.56 -4.38
CA LYS A 198 8.30 12.98 -3.13
C LYS A 198 7.05 12.14 -2.79
N ALA A 199 6.61 11.24 -3.66
CA ALA A 199 5.28 10.62 -3.56
C ALA A 199 5.24 9.08 -3.72
N THR A 200 6.39 8.41 -3.93
CA THR A 200 6.40 6.96 -4.20
C THR A 200 6.91 6.17 -3.00
N TYR A 201 6.02 5.37 -2.40
CA TYR A 201 6.38 4.36 -1.40
C TYR A 201 6.52 3.00 -2.07
N TYR A 202 7.56 2.27 -1.71
CA TYR A 202 7.76 0.87 -2.07
C TYR A 202 7.28 -0.01 -0.94
N VAL A 203 6.57 -1.09 -1.27
CA VAL A 203 6.12 -2.10 -0.29
C VAL A 203 6.75 -3.43 -0.65
N SER A 204 7.31 -4.12 0.34
CA SER A 204 7.90 -5.44 0.14
C SER A 204 7.75 -6.27 1.40
N ALA A 205 7.53 -7.57 1.22
CA ALA A 205 7.66 -8.53 2.32
C ALA A 205 9.14 -8.71 2.66
N ALA A 206 9.47 -8.70 3.94
CA ALA A 206 10.82 -8.87 4.43
C ALA A 206 10.84 -9.79 5.66
N GLU A 207 11.96 -10.46 5.87
CA GLU A 207 12.20 -11.32 7.02
C GLU A 207 13.33 -10.74 7.86
N VAL A 208 13.15 -10.65 9.18
CA VAL A 208 14.23 -10.22 10.07
C VAL A 208 15.38 -11.22 10.00
N ALA A 209 16.52 -10.77 9.51
CA ALA A 209 17.76 -11.54 9.44
C ALA A 209 18.64 -11.32 10.67
N ALA A 210 18.62 -10.11 11.24
CA ALA A 210 19.33 -9.79 12.46
C ALA A 210 18.66 -8.64 13.21
N LEU A 211 18.80 -8.64 14.52
CA LEU A 211 18.32 -7.61 15.42
C LEU A 211 19.42 -7.28 16.43
N ASP A 212 19.65 -6.00 16.62
CA ASP A 212 20.45 -5.46 17.71
C ASP A 212 19.63 -4.42 18.47
N VAL A 213 19.69 -4.41 19.79
CA VAL A 213 18.92 -3.46 20.61
C VAL A 213 19.86 -2.85 21.63
N GLU A 214 20.09 -1.54 21.50
CA GLU A 214 20.96 -0.77 22.37
C GLU A 214 20.24 0.51 22.79
N GLU A 215 20.31 0.86 24.08
CA GLU A 215 19.77 2.11 24.64
C GLU A 215 18.28 2.35 24.29
N GLY A 216 17.48 1.29 24.22
CA GLY A 216 16.06 1.36 23.84
C GLY A 216 15.79 1.61 22.35
N THR A 217 16.81 1.48 21.49
CA THR A 217 16.68 1.55 20.03
C THR A 217 16.98 0.19 19.41
N ALA A 218 16.02 -0.34 18.65
CA ALA A 218 16.16 -1.58 17.89
C ALA A 218 16.70 -1.30 16.48
N ARG A 219 17.91 -1.77 16.18
CA ARG A 219 18.47 -1.82 14.82
C ARG A 219 18.14 -3.17 14.19
N VAL A 220 17.30 -3.15 13.18
CA VAL A 220 16.77 -4.33 12.50
C VAL A 220 17.39 -4.43 11.12
N ARG A 221 17.94 -5.59 10.78
CA ARG A 221 18.28 -5.96 9.41
C ARG A 221 17.24 -6.95 8.89
N ALA A 222 16.48 -6.53 7.88
CA ALA A 222 15.48 -7.36 7.23
C ALA A 222 15.90 -7.68 5.79
N ARG A 223 15.73 -8.93 5.36
CA ARG A 223 15.97 -9.39 3.98
C ARG A 223 14.67 -9.34 3.21
N PHE A 224 14.67 -8.84 1.99
CA PHE A 224 13.48 -8.87 1.15
C PHE A 224 13.15 -10.30 0.71
N LEU A 225 11.89 -10.70 0.87
CA LEU A 225 11.35 -11.98 0.39
C LEU A 225 10.84 -11.89 -1.05
N GLY A 226 10.71 -10.67 -1.58
CA GLY A 226 10.34 -10.40 -2.96
C GLY A 226 10.21 -8.90 -3.20
N LEU A 227 11.07 -8.36 -4.06
CA LEU A 227 10.97 -6.99 -4.57
C LEU A 227 10.32 -7.02 -5.96
N GLU A 228 9.29 -6.21 -6.17
CA GLU A 228 8.75 -5.98 -7.51
C GLU A 228 9.83 -5.36 -8.41
N ASP A 229 9.80 -5.63 -9.72
CA ASP A 229 10.85 -5.19 -10.67
C ASP A 229 11.08 -3.67 -10.65
N GLU A 230 10.02 -2.89 -10.48
CA GLU A 230 10.08 -1.43 -10.34
C GLU A 230 10.80 -1.01 -9.04
N ALA A 231 10.47 -1.67 -7.92
CA ALA A 231 11.12 -1.43 -6.63
C ALA A 231 12.59 -1.86 -6.65
N ALA A 232 12.90 -3.02 -7.22
CA ALA A 232 14.27 -3.51 -7.37
C ALA A 232 15.11 -2.57 -8.23
N THR A 233 14.52 -2.02 -9.30
CA THR A 233 15.20 -1.06 -10.17
C THR A 233 15.46 0.25 -9.44
N ALA A 234 14.48 0.78 -8.71
CA ALA A 234 14.66 2.00 -7.93
C ALA A 234 15.70 1.84 -6.81
N VAL A 235 15.72 0.69 -6.13
CA VAL A 235 16.72 0.37 -5.10
C VAL A 235 18.12 0.29 -5.71
N ARG A 236 18.30 -0.40 -6.85
CA ARG A 236 19.59 -0.44 -7.56
C ARG A 236 20.09 0.95 -7.93
N GLN A 237 19.21 1.80 -8.43
CA GLN A 237 19.53 3.17 -8.86
C GLN A 237 19.91 4.02 -7.63
N TYR A 238 19.17 3.90 -6.53
CA TYR A 238 19.51 4.56 -5.26
C TYR A 238 20.87 4.15 -4.68
N VAL A 239 21.19 2.85 -4.71
CA VAL A 239 22.48 2.35 -4.25
C VAL A 239 23.61 2.92 -5.12
N ALA A 240 23.42 2.96 -6.44
CA ALA A 240 24.39 3.52 -7.37
C ALA A 240 24.64 5.02 -7.11
N ASP A 241 23.57 5.80 -6.98
CA ASP A 241 23.65 7.25 -6.72
C ASP A 241 24.29 7.57 -5.36
N MET A 242 23.95 6.83 -4.31
CA MET A 242 24.54 7.01 -2.98
C MET A 242 26.02 6.63 -2.96
N THR A 243 26.44 5.69 -3.78
CA THR A 243 27.85 5.32 -3.95
C THR A 243 28.61 6.48 -4.60
N LEU A 244 28.07 7.02 -5.69
CA LEU A 244 28.64 8.17 -6.40
C LEU A 244 28.73 9.43 -5.51
N LEU A 245 27.67 9.73 -4.76
CA LEU A 245 27.66 10.87 -3.82
C LEU A 245 28.69 10.72 -2.70
N ARG A 246 28.88 9.50 -2.17
CA ARG A 246 29.90 9.23 -1.16
C ARG A 246 31.31 9.42 -1.72
N GLU A 247 31.56 8.98 -2.95
CA GLU A 247 32.83 9.19 -3.65
C GLU A 247 33.12 10.69 -3.88
N GLU A 248 32.13 11.46 -4.31
CA GLU A 248 32.26 12.92 -4.50
C GLU A 248 32.51 13.68 -3.19
N ILE A 249 31.78 13.36 -2.12
CA ILE A 249 31.99 13.97 -0.78
C ILE A 249 33.39 13.64 -0.25
N GLN A 250 33.88 12.43 -0.51
CA GLN A 250 35.19 12.00 -0.04
C GLN A 250 36.34 12.64 -0.85
N GLN A 251 36.14 12.89 -2.14
CA GLN A 251 37.05 13.69 -2.96
C GLN A 251 37.04 15.17 -2.54
N ALA A 252 35.89 15.75 -2.26
CA ALA A 252 35.75 17.16 -1.84
C ALA A 252 36.29 17.45 -0.42
N LYS A 253 36.45 16.41 0.42
CA LYS A 253 37.10 16.51 1.74
C LYS A 253 38.60 16.18 1.71
N GLY A 254 39.12 15.81 0.55
CA GLY A 254 40.53 15.45 0.32
C GLY A 254 41.43 16.58 -0.16
N ASP A 255 40.87 17.77 -0.40
CA ASP A 255 41.57 19.06 -0.66
C ASP A 255 41.45 19.99 0.56
#